data_AF-A0A5E4LP36-F1
#
_entry.id   AF-A0A5E4LP36-F1
#
_cell.length_a   1.000
_cell.length_b   1.000
_cell.length_c   1.000
_cell.angle_alpha   90.00
_cell.angle_beta   90.00
_cell.angle_gamma   90.00
#
_symmetry.space_group_name_H-M   'P 1'
#
loop_
_entity.id
_entity.type
_entity.pdbx_description
1 polymer ?
#
loop_
_entity_poly.entity_id
_entity_poly.type
_entity_poly.pdbx_seq_one_letter_code
_entity_poly.pdbx_strand_id
1 'polypeptide(L)'
;MKNVFLAAIFVILLFGCVNQYQPESNSSSIITTPNDTTPTYGKLPSDYSIQTGDHVWVTYTLWVDGKVYDTNNETQAKESGIYNSQRTYKPLDFDVALDKGLIQGFILNIVGMQVNETLQFNVPPQLGYGNHDPTKVLEVPRYLEQPLYETAPLSYFQALGRNISNGSLISENPMVIVSDINDENVTLFYALTGGQQFTKNGLTRKVISVNDTYATLELMLQNGTTYNIPNPQTGATTQFTVIDVSNTSITLDMNHPLAGKNLSFHVTVLKIQHNNLLSE
;
A
#
# COMPACT_ATOMS: atom_id res chain seq x y z
N MET A 1 -0.10 17.48 -13.56
CA MET A 1 0.06 16.45 -12.50
C MET A 1 0.25 15.03 -13.07
N LYS A 2 -0.61 14.53 -13.98
CA LYS A 2 -0.43 13.18 -14.61
C LYS A 2 0.99 12.87 -15.14
N ASN A 3 1.62 13.81 -15.87
CA ASN A 3 2.95 13.58 -16.45
C ASN A 3 4.07 13.47 -15.40
N VAL A 4 3.93 14.13 -14.25
CA VAL A 4 4.91 14.07 -13.15
C VAL A 4 4.78 12.74 -12.41
N PHE A 5 3.54 12.27 -12.20
CA PHE A 5 3.25 11.01 -11.52
C PHE A 5 3.69 9.80 -12.35
N LEU A 6 3.39 9.80 -13.66
CA LEU A 6 3.84 8.76 -14.58
C LEU A 6 5.37 8.68 -14.67
N ALA A 7 6.06 9.83 -14.69
CA ALA A 7 7.51 9.88 -14.65
C ALA A 7 8.07 9.29 -13.35
N ALA A 8 7.51 9.63 -12.18
CA ALA A 8 7.94 9.08 -10.90
C ALA A 8 7.83 7.54 -10.84
N ILE A 9 6.75 6.98 -11.39
CA ILE A 9 6.53 5.51 -11.42
C ILE A 9 7.47 4.84 -12.40
N PHE A 10 7.70 5.45 -13.55
CA PHE A 10 8.66 4.94 -14.51
C PHE A 10 10.07 4.87 -13.91
N VAL A 11 10.45 5.86 -13.10
CA VAL A 11 11.72 5.81 -12.35
C VAL A 11 11.69 4.78 -11.20
N ILE A 12 10.57 4.55 -10.53
CA ILE A 12 10.43 3.46 -9.55
C ILE A 12 10.63 2.09 -10.24
N LEU A 13 10.02 1.89 -11.41
CA LEU A 13 10.15 0.66 -12.20
C LEU A 13 11.59 0.45 -12.70
N LEU A 14 12.29 1.49 -13.13
CA LEU A 14 13.66 1.38 -13.65
C LEU A 14 14.74 1.37 -12.55
N PHE A 15 14.74 2.39 -11.70
CA PHE A 15 15.86 2.77 -10.83
C PHE A 15 15.59 2.57 -9.34
N GLY A 16 14.33 2.52 -8.91
CA GLY A 16 14.00 2.12 -7.53
C GLY A 16 14.04 3.20 -6.46
N CYS A 17 14.06 4.49 -6.81
CA CYS A 17 13.66 5.61 -5.95
C CYS A 17 13.63 6.92 -6.76
N VAL A 18 12.58 7.72 -6.58
CA VAL A 18 12.62 9.18 -6.81
C VAL A 18 12.15 9.85 -5.54
N ASN A 19 12.95 10.82 -5.08
CA ASN A 19 12.52 11.81 -4.09
C ASN A 19 11.52 12.76 -4.74
N GLN A 20 10.24 12.63 -4.39
CA GLN A 20 9.26 13.71 -4.39
C GLN A 20 8.28 13.44 -3.24
N TYR A 21 8.70 13.71 -1.99
CA TYR A 21 7.76 13.93 -0.90
C TYR A 21 7.23 15.36 -1.02
N GLN A 22 5.96 15.49 -1.44
CA GLN A 22 5.15 16.65 -1.14
C GLN A 22 4.09 16.16 -0.14
N PRO A 23 4.04 16.70 1.08
CA PRO A 23 2.92 16.43 1.97
C PRO A 23 1.67 17.07 1.35
N GLU A 24 0.72 16.25 0.92
CA GLU A 24 -0.63 16.74 0.66
C GLU A 24 -1.19 17.24 1.99
N SER A 25 -1.38 18.55 2.08
CA SER A 25 -2.15 19.16 3.15
C SER A 25 -3.57 18.61 3.06
N ASN A 26 -4.03 17.91 4.10
CA ASN A 26 -5.43 17.59 4.31
C ASN A 26 -6.23 18.90 4.33
N SER A 27 -6.81 19.28 3.19
CA SER A 27 -7.85 20.29 3.16
C SER A 27 -9.14 19.62 3.61
N SER A 28 -9.52 19.88 4.86
CA SER A 28 -10.85 19.61 5.39
C SER A 28 -11.86 20.41 4.56
N SER A 29 -12.36 19.82 3.48
CA SER A 29 -13.51 20.36 2.78
C SER A 29 -14.75 20.05 3.60
N ILE A 30 -15.26 21.07 4.29
CA ILE A 30 -16.61 21.09 4.85
C ILE A 30 -17.56 20.87 3.67
N ILE A 31 -18.25 19.73 3.66
CA ILE A 31 -19.28 19.44 2.66
C ILE A 31 -20.53 20.22 3.07
N THR A 32 -20.87 21.26 2.31
CA THR A 32 -22.22 21.82 2.27
C THR A 32 -22.78 21.66 0.86
N THR A 33 -23.74 20.75 0.68
CA THR A 33 -24.82 20.95 -0.31
C THR A 33 -26.11 20.27 0.15
N PRO A 34 -27.28 20.82 -0.24
CA PRO A 34 -28.58 20.52 0.32
C PRO A 34 -29.30 19.44 -0.50
N ASN A 35 -29.49 18.28 0.11
CA ASN A 35 -30.66 17.41 -0.05
C ASN A 35 -30.59 16.34 1.04
N ASP A 36 -31.35 16.60 2.09
CA ASP A 36 -31.41 15.82 3.31
C ASP A 36 -32.11 14.48 3.06
N THR A 37 -31.30 13.48 2.74
CA THR A 37 -31.48 12.13 3.27
C THR A 37 -30.20 11.79 4.01
N THR A 38 -29.94 12.52 5.11
CA THR A 38 -28.75 12.28 5.93
C THR A 38 -28.82 10.82 6.42
N PRO A 39 -27.88 9.92 6.04
CA PRO A 39 -27.82 8.62 6.66
C PRO A 39 -27.51 8.85 8.14
N THR A 40 -28.41 8.44 9.03
CA THR A 40 -28.16 8.46 10.47
C THR A 40 -27.10 7.40 10.76
N TYR A 41 -25.84 7.81 10.84
CA TYR A 41 -24.74 6.95 11.28
C TYR A 41 -24.68 6.95 12.81
N GLY A 42 -24.63 5.76 13.39
CA GLY A 42 -24.58 5.56 14.84
C GLY A 42 -25.91 5.78 15.55
N LYS A 43 -25.93 5.46 16.84
CA LYS A 43 -27.05 5.77 17.75
C LYS A 43 -26.71 7.03 18.54
N LEU A 44 -27.73 7.73 19.05
CA LEU A 44 -27.49 8.78 20.04
C LEU A 44 -26.78 8.19 21.26
N PRO A 45 -25.64 8.74 21.69
CA PRO A 45 -24.93 8.25 22.86
C PRO A 45 -25.75 8.39 24.14
N SER A 46 -25.50 7.50 25.09
CA SER A 46 -26.00 7.55 26.46
C SER A 46 -24.84 7.23 27.42
N ASP A 47 -25.07 7.39 28.73
CA ASP A 47 -24.04 7.16 29.76
C ASP A 47 -23.47 5.73 29.79
N TYR A 48 -24.12 4.78 29.10
CA TYR A 48 -23.74 3.37 29.06
C TYR A 48 -23.37 2.87 27.65
N SER A 49 -23.31 3.77 26.67
CA SER A 49 -22.96 3.43 25.30
C SER A 49 -21.65 4.09 24.88
N ILE A 50 -21.10 3.63 23.76
CA ILE A 50 -19.82 4.11 23.25
C ILE A 50 -19.88 5.61 22.99
N GLN A 51 -18.92 6.34 23.57
CA GLN A 51 -18.70 7.77 23.33
C GLN A 51 -17.33 8.02 22.69
N THR A 52 -17.15 9.20 22.11
CA THR A 52 -15.82 9.62 21.63
C THR A 52 -14.88 9.75 22.83
N GLY A 53 -13.67 9.22 22.70
CA GLY A 53 -12.65 9.21 23.75
C GLY A 53 -12.65 7.94 24.60
N ASP A 54 -13.71 7.14 24.58
CA ASP A 54 -13.76 5.84 25.25
C ASP A 54 -12.75 4.87 24.66
N HIS A 55 -12.31 3.91 25.46
CA HIS A 55 -11.58 2.75 24.98
C HIS A 55 -12.52 1.55 24.90
N VAL A 56 -12.54 0.86 23.75
CA VAL A 56 -13.51 -0.22 23.49
C VAL A 56 -12.83 -1.50 23.05
N TRP A 57 -13.49 -2.64 23.28
CA TRP A 57 -13.10 -3.94 22.77
C TRP A 57 -14.25 -4.50 21.94
N VAL A 58 -13.97 -4.89 20.70
CA VAL A 58 -14.98 -5.39 19.76
C VAL A 58 -14.54 -6.68 19.07
N THR A 59 -15.49 -7.53 18.73
CA THR A 59 -15.33 -8.46 17.60
C THR A 59 -15.85 -7.80 16.34
N TYR A 60 -15.22 -8.10 15.21
CA TYR A 60 -15.71 -7.67 13.92
C TYR A 60 -15.46 -8.72 12.86
N THR A 61 -16.32 -8.68 11.84
CA THR A 61 -16.08 -9.29 10.54
C THR A 61 -16.40 -8.24 9.48
N LEU A 62 -15.55 -8.15 8.47
CA LEU A 62 -15.68 -7.28 7.32
C LEU A 62 -15.97 -8.13 6.08
N TRP A 63 -17.03 -7.79 5.36
CA TRP A 63 -17.33 -8.31 4.04
C TRP A 63 -17.11 -7.24 2.97
N VAL A 64 -16.58 -7.67 1.84
CA VAL A 64 -16.43 -6.88 0.62
C VAL A 64 -16.93 -7.74 -0.54
N ASP A 65 -17.83 -7.20 -1.35
CA ASP A 65 -18.45 -7.90 -2.49
C ASP A 65 -19.00 -9.29 -2.10
N GLY A 66 -19.62 -9.39 -0.92
CA GLY A 66 -20.25 -10.62 -0.41
C GLY A 66 -19.28 -11.67 0.17
N LYS A 67 -17.97 -11.41 0.20
CA LYS A 67 -16.96 -12.32 0.77
C LYS A 67 -16.39 -11.77 2.05
N VAL A 68 -16.13 -12.63 3.03
CA VAL A 68 -15.37 -12.26 4.23
C VAL A 68 -13.97 -11.84 3.79
N TYR A 69 -13.64 -10.57 4.05
CA TYR A 69 -12.35 -9.98 3.69
C TYR A 69 -11.40 -9.96 4.90
N ASP A 70 -11.94 -9.66 6.08
CA ASP A 70 -11.15 -9.64 7.32
C ASP A 70 -12.04 -9.97 8.53
N THR A 71 -11.46 -10.55 9.57
CA THR A 71 -12.13 -10.82 10.84
C THR A 71 -11.12 -11.03 11.96
N ASN A 72 -11.49 -10.66 13.18
CA ASN A 72 -10.78 -11.06 14.39
C ASN A 72 -11.41 -12.27 15.11
N ASN A 73 -12.42 -12.91 14.50
CA ASN A 73 -13.00 -14.16 14.97
C ASN A 73 -12.34 -15.37 14.28
N GLU A 74 -11.66 -16.21 15.06
CA GLU A 74 -10.90 -17.35 14.53
C GLU A 74 -11.78 -18.37 13.80
N THR A 75 -12.95 -18.69 14.36
CA THR A 75 -13.90 -19.64 13.78
C THR A 75 -14.37 -19.14 12.42
N GLN A 76 -14.78 -17.87 12.35
CA GLN A 76 -15.19 -17.24 11.10
C GLN A 76 -14.05 -17.24 10.06
N ALA A 77 -12.81 -16.96 10.48
CA ALA A 77 -11.65 -16.98 9.60
C ALA A 77 -11.40 -18.37 9.00
N LYS A 78 -11.54 -19.44 9.81
CA LYS A 78 -11.42 -20.82 9.36
C LYS A 78 -12.52 -21.19 8.38
N GLU A 79 -13.78 -20.90 8.71
CA GLU A 79 -14.95 -21.21 7.88
C GLU A 79 -14.94 -20.48 6.53
N SER A 80 -14.42 -19.24 6.51
CA SER A 80 -14.31 -18.44 5.28
C SER A 80 -13.00 -18.63 4.51
N GLY A 81 -12.10 -19.49 5.02
CA GLY A 81 -10.85 -19.82 4.34
C GLY A 81 -9.76 -18.73 4.37
N ILE A 82 -9.90 -17.71 5.23
CA ILE A 82 -8.91 -16.63 5.39
C ILE A 82 -8.03 -16.78 6.63
N TYR A 83 -8.10 -17.93 7.30
CA TYR A 83 -7.32 -18.21 8.50
C TYR A 83 -5.81 -18.14 8.24
N ASN A 84 -5.14 -17.22 8.94
CA ASN A 84 -3.69 -17.14 9.04
C ASN A 84 -3.20 -17.65 10.41
N SER A 85 -2.34 -18.68 10.43
CA SER A 85 -1.77 -19.27 11.64
C SER A 85 -0.78 -18.37 12.39
N GLN A 86 -0.27 -17.33 11.75
CA GLN A 86 0.61 -16.33 12.37
C GLN A 86 -0.19 -15.20 13.05
N ARG A 87 -1.52 -15.14 12.86
CA ARG A 87 -2.37 -14.12 13.46
C ARG A 87 -2.88 -14.58 14.82
N THR A 88 -2.86 -13.68 15.80
CA THR A 88 -3.60 -13.85 17.05
C THR A 88 -5.01 -13.29 16.89
N TYR A 89 -6.03 -14.16 16.93
CA TYR A 89 -7.44 -13.77 16.86
C TYR A 89 -7.96 -13.39 18.25
N LYS A 90 -7.76 -12.13 18.62
CA LYS A 90 -8.26 -11.53 19.87
C LYS A 90 -9.16 -10.33 19.56
N PRO A 91 -10.00 -9.89 20.50
CA PRO A 91 -10.77 -8.66 20.33
C PRO A 91 -9.90 -7.50 19.86
N LEU A 92 -10.46 -6.68 18.98
CA LEU A 92 -9.83 -5.44 18.53
C LEU A 92 -10.13 -4.39 19.58
N ASP A 93 -9.08 -3.76 20.11
CA ASP A 93 -9.18 -2.71 21.12
C ASP A 93 -8.55 -1.40 20.65
N PHE A 94 -9.23 -0.29 20.91
CA PHE A 94 -8.85 1.03 20.45
C PHE A 94 -9.58 2.15 21.19
N ASP A 95 -9.00 3.35 21.14
CA ASP A 95 -9.66 4.58 21.56
C ASP A 95 -10.57 5.08 20.44
N VAL A 96 -11.81 5.42 20.78
CA VAL A 96 -12.82 5.89 19.84
C VAL A 96 -12.54 7.33 19.44
N ALA A 97 -11.91 7.50 18.28
CA ALA A 97 -11.61 8.80 17.68
C ALA A 97 -11.57 8.70 16.15
N LEU A 98 -11.99 9.75 15.45
CA LEU A 98 -12.05 9.76 13.97
C LEU A 98 -10.68 9.87 13.30
N ASP A 99 -9.65 10.34 14.02
CA ASP A 99 -8.33 10.69 13.49
C ASP A 99 -7.22 9.68 13.85
N LYS A 100 -7.55 8.58 14.52
CA LYS A 100 -6.59 7.56 14.99
C LYS A 100 -6.34 6.39 14.02
N GLY A 101 -6.57 6.59 12.72
CA GLY A 101 -6.20 5.62 11.68
C GLY A 101 -7.18 4.44 11.49
N LEU A 102 -8.33 4.45 12.17
CA LEU A 102 -9.43 3.53 11.89
C LEU A 102 -10.36 4.07 10.81
N ILE A 103 -11.12 3.17 10.17
CA ILE A 103 -12.08 3.53 9.13
C ILE A 103 -13.13 4.48 9.72
N GLN A 104 -13.27 5.67 9.15
CA GLN A 104 -14.15 6.71 9.67
C GLN A 104 -15.59 6.24 9.82
N GLY A 105 -16.14 5.59 8.78
CA GLY A 105 -17.49 5.05 8.82
C GLY A 105 -17.67 3.90 9.79
N PHE A 106 -16.60 3.17 10.13
CA PHE A 106 -16.65 2.17 11.19
C PHE A 106 -16.87 2.84 12.54
N ILE A 107 -16.05 3.86 12.86
CA ILE A 107 -16.18 4.64 14.11
C ILE A 107 -17.56 5.29 14.22
N LEU A 108 -18.02 5.97 13.16
CA LEU A 108 -19.32 6.65 13.16
C LEU A 108 -20.49 5.70 13.44
N ASN A 109 -20.44 4.45 12.98
CA ASN A 109 -21.53 3.49 13.17
C ASN A 109 -21.53 2.83 14.55
N ILE A 110 -20.38 2.69 15.21
CA ILE A 110 -20.31 2.02 16.52
C ILE A 110 -20.59 2.97 17.69
N VAL A 111 -20.46 4.28 17.49
CA VAL A 111 -20.84 5.28 18.50
C VAL A 111 -22.31 5.09 18.87
N GLY A 112 -22.58 5.09 20.18
CA GLY A 112 -23.90 4.83 20.74
C GLY A 112 -24.28 3.36 20.89
N MET A 113 -23.44 2.40 20.46
CA MET A 113 -23.65 0.97 20.78
C MET A 113 -23.36 0.67 22.25
N GLN A 114 -24.06 -0.31 22.83
CA GLN A 114 -23.85 -0.76 24.21
C GLN A 114 -23.07 -2.08 24.28
N VAL A 115 -22.55 -2.43 25.47
CA VAL A 115 -21.92 -3.74 25.70
C VAL A 115 -22.91 -4.88 25.37
N ASN A 116 -22.40 -5.93 24.71
CA ASN A 116 -23.13 -7.06 24.13
C ASN A 116 -24.03 -6.73 22.93
N GLU A 117 -24.13 -5.46 22.54
CA GLU A 117 -24.85 -5.09 21.32
C GLU A 117 -24.11 -5.58 20.09
N THR A 118 -24.87 -6.06 19.11
CA THR A 118 -24.37 -6.46 17.80
C THR A 118 -25.08 -5.67 16.70
N LEU A 119 -24.31 -5.13 15.77
CA LEU A 119 -24.82 -4.33 14.66
C LEU A 119 -24.16 -4.73 13.35
N GLN A 120 -24.98 -4.77 12.30
CA GLN A 120 -24.52 -4.85 10.91
C GLN A 120 -24.76 -3.51 10.22
N PHE A 121 -23.75 -3.00 9.55
CA PHE A 121 -23.83 -1.71 8.85
C PHE A 121 -22.92 -1.67 7.63
N ASN A 122 -23.25 -0.79 6.69
CA ASN A 122 -22.48 -0.56 5.48
C ASN A 122 -21.76 0.79 5.56
N VAL A 123 -20.49 0.80 5.17
CA VAL A 123 -19.66 1.99 5.06
C VAL A 123 -19.43 2.28 3.58
N PRO A 124 -19.91 3.43 3.05
CA PRO A 124 -19.66 3.81 1.68
C PRO A 124 -18.19 4.20 1.47
N PRO A 125 -17.67 4.22 0.23
CA PRO A 125 -16.25 4.41 -0.03
C PRO A 125 -15.69 5.70 0.57
N GLN A 126 -16.46 6.78 0.57
CA GLN A 126 -16.03 8.10 1.08
C GLN A 126 -15.77 8.11 2.59
N LEU A 127 -16.38 7.19 3.34
CA LEU A 127 -16.15 6.98 4.77
C LEU A 127 -15.27 5.74 5.04
N GLY A 128 -14.85 5.05 3.96
CA GLY A 128 -14.00 3.88 3.94
C GLY A 128 -12.59 4.23 3.47
N TYR A 129 -12.16 3.59 2.38
CA TYR A 129 -10.84 3.78 1.76
C TYR A 129 -10.84 4.81 0.63
N GLY A 130 -11.84 5.69 0.59
CA GLY A 130 -12.02 6.70 -0.45
C GLY A 130 -12.71 6.16 -1.71
N ASN A 131 -13.12 7.08 -2.57
CA ASN A 131 -13.57 6.73 -3.92
C ASN A 131 -12.39 6.20 -4.74
N HIS A 132 -12.69 5.32 -5.69
CA HIS A 132 -11.72 4.95 -6.71
C HIS A 132 -11.39 6.18 -7.57
N ASP A 133 -10.12 6.51 -7.69
CA ASP A 133 -9.63 7.62 -8.48
C ASP A 133 -9.09 7.12 -9.83
N PRO A 134 -9.76 7.41 -10.96
CA PRO A 134 -9.32 6.97 -12.28
C PRO A 134 -8.00 7.64 -12.71
N THR A 135 -7.56 8.71 -12.05
CA THR A 135 -6.26 9.35 -12.34
C THR A 135 -5.08 8.60 -11.73
N LYS A 136 -5.35 7.66 -10.80
CA LYS A 136 -4.37 6.72 -10.22
C LYS A 136 -4.27 5.40 -10.99
N VAL A 137 -5.02 5.27 -12.09
CA VAL A 137 -4.88 4.17 -13.05
C VAL A 137 -3.94 4.62 -14.16
N LEU A 138 -2.90 3.84 -14.39
CA LEU A 138 -1.77 4.23 -15.23
C LEU A 138 -1.35 3.08 -16.14
N GLU A 139 -0.98 3.43 -17.35
CA GLU A 139 -0.42 2.50 -18.31
C GLU A 139 1.09 2.71 -18.38
N VAL A 140 1.85 1.63 -18.19
CA VAL A 140 3.32 1.64 -18.27
C VAL A 140 3.79 0.67 -19.34
N PRO A 141 4.96 0.90 -19.97
CA PRO A 141 5.54 -0.05 -20.91
C PRO A 141 5.79 -1.41 -20.26
N ARG A 142 5.46 -2.49 -20.97
CA ARG A 142 5.81 -3.87 -20.56
C ARG A 142 7.30 -4.14 -20.67
N TYR A 143 7.94 -3.52 -21.65
CA TYR A 143 9.36 -3.63 -21.91
C TYR A 143 10.09 -2.34 -21.54
N LEU A 144 11.25 -2.49 -20.88
CA LEU A 144 12.08 -1.41 -20.40
C LEU A 144 13.49 -1.55 -20.99
N GLU A 145 14.13 -0.44 -21.30
CA GLU A 145 15.55 -0.42 -21.66
C GLU A 145 16.39 -0.16 -20.40
N GLN A 146 17.31 -1.07 -20.11
CA GLN A 146 18.26 -0.95 -19.02
C GLN A 146 19.66 -0.71 -19.60
N PRO A 147 20.27 0.47 -19.39
CA PRO A 147 21.66 0.70 -19.77
C PRO A 147 22.58 -0.38 -19.17
N LEU A 148 23.57 -0.83 -19.96
CA LEU A 148 24.56 -1.77 -19.44
C LEU A 148 25.57 -1.12 -18.50
N TYR A 149 25.70 0.21 -18.58
CA TYR A 149 26.58 1.00 -17.72
C TYR A 149 25.78 2.04 -16.96
N GLU A 150 25.96 2.12 -15.65
CA GLU A 150 25.40 3.17 -14.79
C GLU A 150 26.49 3.77 -13.92
N THR A 151 26.43 5.08 -13.69
CA THR A 151 27.35 5.78 -12.78
C THR A 151 26.69 6.04 -11.45
N ALA A 152 27.40 5.78 -10.36
CA ALA A 152 26.99 6.12 -9.01
C ALA A 152 28.12 6.89 -8.28
N PRO A 153 27.80 7.80 -7.35
CA PRO A 153 28.83 8.54 -6.63
C PRO A 153 29.75 7.61 -5.83
N LEU A 154 31.06 7.84 -5.89
CA LEU A 154 32.03 7.08 -5.09
C LEU A 154 31.74 7.18 -3.58
N SER A 155 31.28 8.36 -3.15
CA SER A 155 30.88 8.64 -1.76
C SER A 155 29.76 7.71 -1.25
N TYR A 156 28.87 7.22 -2.13
CA TYR A 156 27.84 6.26 -1.76
C TYR A 156 28.45 4.94 -1.26
N PHE A 157 29.47 4.42 -1.95
CA PHE A 157 30.14 3.17 -1.56
C PHE A 157 30.99 3.34 -0.31
N GLN A 158 31.66 4.49 -0.18
CA GLN A 158 32.42 4.86 1.02
C GLN A 158 31.53 4.97 2.26
N ALA A 159 30.36 5.60 2.13
CA ALA A 159 29.39 5.73 3.23
C ALA A 159 28.84 4.37 3.70
N LEU A 160 28.76 3.39 2.79
CA LEU A 160 28.40 2.01 3.13
C LEU A 160 29.58 1.20 3.69
N GLY A 161 30.77 1.80 3.83
CA GLY A 161 31.99 1.11 4.28
C GLY A 161 32.47 0.02 3.31
N ARG A 162 32.08 0.10 2.03
CA ARG A 162 32.48 -0.88 1.01
C ARG A 162 33.81 -0.46 0.38
N ASN A 163 34.81 -1.32 0.53
CA ASN A 163 36.05 -1.22 -0.24
C ASN A 163 35.82 -1.81 -1.64
N ILE A 164 35.94 -0.97 -2.66
CA ILE A 164 35.74 -1.36 -4.06
C ILE A 164 36.96 -1.00 -4.91
N SER A 165 37.15 -1.76 -5.98
CA SER A 165 38.17 -1.57 -7.01
C SER A 165 37.62 -2.03 -8.37
N ASN A 166 38.27 -1.68 -9.48
CA ASN A 166 37.89 -2.19 -10.80
C ASN A 166 37.85 -3.72 -10.79
N GLY A 167 36.74 -4.29 -11.29
CA GLY A 167 36.43 -5.71 -11.27
C GLY A 167 35.68 -6.20 -10.02
N SER A 168 35.45 -5.35 -9.02
CA SER A 168 34.71 -5.73 -7.80
C SER A 168 33.27 -6.15 -8.11
N LEU A 169 32.83 -7.27 -7.55
CA LEU A 169 31.46 -7.75 -7.65
C LEU A 169 30.55 -6.99 -6.68
N ILE A 170 29.50 -6.36 -7.22
CA ILE A 170 28.50 -5.60 -6.46
C ILE A 170 27.25 -6.45 -6.17
N SER A 171 26.82 -7.24 -7.15
CA SER A 171 25.65 -8.11 -7.06
C SER A 171 25.88 -9.37 -7.89
N GLU A 172 25.39 -10.51 -7.42
CA GLU A 172 25.47 -11.80 -8.12
C GLU A 172 24.32 -12.02 -9.11
N ASN A 173 23.10 -11.55 -8.78
CA ASN A 173 21.95 -11.67 -9.68
C ASN A 173 21.05 -10.41 -9.65
N PRO A 174 21.05 -9.58 -10.72
CA PRO A 174 21.90 -9.73 -11.89
C PRO A 174 23.38 -9.51 -11.51
N MET A 175 24.30 -10.04 -12.33
CA MET A 175 25.72 -9.81 -12.10
C MET A 175 26.05 -8.34 -12.38
N VAL A 176 26.50 -7.62 -11.36
CA VAL A 176 26.92 -6.22 -11.46
C VAL A 176 28.35 -6.12 -10.96
N ILE A 177 29.23 -5.54 -11.78
CA ILE A 177 30.63 -5.36 -11.44
C ILE A 177 31.03 -3.89 -11.56
N VAL A 178 32.05 -3.47 -10.82
CA VAL A 178 32.68 -2.17 -11.03
C VAL A 178 33.53 -2.23 -12.28
N SER A 179 33.16 -1.48 -13.32
CA SER A 179 33.94 -1.41 -14.56
C SER A 179 35.04 -0.36 -14.49
N ASP A 180 34.76 0.78 -13.84
CA ASP A 180 35.70 1.89 -13.70
C ASP A 180 35.44 2.71 -12.44
N ILE A 181 36.46 3.38 -11.92
CA ILE A 181 36.36 4.31 -10.78
C ILE A 181 37.22 5.54 -11.09
N ASN A 182 36.64 6.72 -10.90
CA ASN A 182 37.37 7.98 -10.84
C ASN A 182 37.16 8.68 -9.50
N ASP A 183 37.70 9.89 -9.35
CA ASP A 183 37.69 10.62 -8.07
C ASP A 183 36.28 10.94 -7.54
N GLU A 184 35.27 10.98 -8.41
CA GLU A 184 33.89 11.35 -8.06
C GLU A 184 32.91 10.19 -8.17
N ASN A 185 33.10 9.28 -9.13
CA ASN A 185 32.10 8.32 -9.58
C ASN A 185 32.66 6.91 -9.77
N VAL A 186 31.77 5.95 -9.63
CA VAL A 186 31.96 4.53 -9.90
C VAL A 186 31.06 4.17 -11.08
N THR A 187 31.64 3.60 -12.12
CA THR A 187 30.89 3.03 -13.24
C THR A 187 30.63 1.56 -12.96
N LEU A 188 29.35 1.19 -12.98
CA LEU A 188 28.85 -0.16 -12.80
C LEU A 188 28.53 -0.76 -14.17
N PHE A 189 28.91 -2.01 -14.39
CA PHE A 189 28.54 -2.78 -15.57
C PHE A 189 27.58 -3.91 -15.20
N TYR A 190 26.44 -3.96 -15.89
CA TYR A 190 25.42 -5.00 -15.78
C TYR A 190 25.70 -6.09 -16.80
N ALA A 191 26.24 -7.22 -16.35
CA ALA A 191 26.52 -8.37 -17.19
C ALA A 191 25.25 -9.22 -17.36
N LEU A 192 24.34 -8.75 -18.22
CA LEU A 192 23.05 -9.38 -18.50
C LEU A 192 23.14 -10.35 -19.68
N THR A 193 22.41 -11.46 -19.60
CA THR A 193 22.33 -12.47 -20.67
C THR A 193 20.89 -12.70 -21.09
N GLY A 194 20.62 -12.84 -22.39
CA GLY A 194 19.29 -13.15 -22.91
C GLY A 194 18.65 -14.37 -22.25
N GLY A 195 17.39 -14.25 -21.82
CA GLY A 195 16.65 -15.28 -21.10
C GLY A 195 16.86 -15.28 -19.58
N GLN A 196 17.86 -14.58 -19.05
CA GLN A 196 18.09 -14.45 -17.60
C GLN A 196 16.87 -13.81 -16.92
N GLN A 197 16.55 -14.30 -15.72
CA GLN A 197 15.58 -13.66 -14.84
C GLN A 197 16.22 -13.22 -13.55
N PHE A 198 15.82 -12.05 -13.06
CA PHE A 198 16.26 -11.50 -11.79
C PHE A 198 15.18 -10.60 -11.19
N THR A 199 15.26 -10.40 -9.88
CA THR A 199 14.33 -9.54 -9.15
C THR A 199 15.06 -8.27 -8.73
N LYS A 200 14.51 -7.12 -9.13
CA LYS A 200 14.99 -5.80 -8.68
C LYS A 200 13.81 -5.02 -8.13
N ASN A 201 13.93 -4.55 -6.88
CA ASN A 201 12.89 -3.85 -6.13
C ASN A 201 11.60 -4.66 -5.96
N GLY A 202 11.71 -5.97 -5.72
CA GLY A 202 10.56 -6.86 -5.57
C GLY A 202 9.83 -7.20 -6.88
N LEU A 203 10.31 -6.69 -8.03
CA LEU A 203 9.74 -6.98 -9.33
C LEU A 203 10.65 -7.91 -10.13
N THR A 204 10.10 -9.06 -10.54
CA THR A 204 10.78 -10.01 -11.43
C THR A 204 10.82 -9.47 -12.85
N ARG A 205 11.99 -9.61 -13.48
CA ARG A 205 12.25 -9.17 -14.85
C ARG A 205 12.90 -10.29 -15.63
N LYS A 206 12.64 -10.33 -16.94
CA LYS A 206 13.31 -11.22 -17.88
C LYS A 206 14.10 -10.41 -18.90
N VAL A 207 15.35 -10.77 -19.12
CA VAL A 207 16.17 -10.19 -20.20
C VAL A 207 15.68 -10.77 -21.53
N ILE A 208 15.23 -9.90 -22.44
CA ILE A 208 14.74 -10.28 -23.78
C ILE A 208 15.87 -10.25 -24.79
N SER A 209 16.64 -9.16 -24.82
CA SER A 209 17.77 -8.96 -25.71
C SER A 209 18.81 -8.06 -25.04
N VAL A 210 20.04 -8.16 -25.51
CA VAL A 210 21.17 -7.32 -25.07
C VAL A 210 21.92 -6.88 -26.31
N ASN A 211 22.21 -5.58 -26.42
CA ASN A 211 23.12 -5.01 -27.41
C ASN A 211 24.29 -4.31 -26.69
N ASP A 212 25.13 -3.58 -27.42
CA ASP A 212 26.33 -2.95 -26.86
C ASP A 212 26.05 -1.79 -25.88
N THR A 213 24.82 -1.28 -25.85
CA THR A 213 24.44 -0.10 -25.06
C THR A 213 23.47 -0.44 -23.92
N TYR A 214 22.49 -1.30 -24.18
CA TYR A 214 21.42 -1.61 -23.24
C TYR A 214 20.88 -3.04 -23.39
N ALA A 215 20.18 -3.49 -22.36
CA ALA A 215 19.35 -4.67 -22.37
C ALA A 215 17.86 -4.29 -22.43
N THR A 216 17.07 -5.01 -23.22
CA THR A 216 15.61 -4.93 -23.17
C THR A 216 15.12 -5.91 -22.11
N LEU A 217 14.40 -5.41 -21.11
CA LEU A 217 13.83 -6.17 -20.00
C LEU A 217 12.31 -6.24 -20.12
N GLU A 218 11.73 -7.41 -19.92
CA GLU A 218 10.29 -7.59 -19.74
C GLU A 218 9.94 -7.59 -18.25
N LEU A 219 8.95 -6.79 -17.85
CA LEU A 219 8.36 -6.84 -16.52
C LEU A 219 7.42 -8.05 -16.41
N MET A 220 7.74 -8.99 -15.52
CA MET A 220 6.96 -10.21 -15.33
C MET A 220 5.85 -10.02 -14.29
N LEU A 221 4.97 -9.05 -14.53
CA LEU A 221 3.84 -8.76 -13.65
C LEU A 221 2.61 -9.60 -14.00
N GLN A 222 1.85 -10.00 -12.99
CA GLN A 222 0.68 -10.87 -13.14
C GLN A 222 -0.61 -10.08 -12.96
N ASN A 223 -1.55 -10.25 -13.90
CA ASN A 223 -2.87 -9.62 -13.81
C ASN A 223 -3.59 -10.05 -12.52
N GLY A 224 -4.24 -9.10 -11.85
CA GLY A 224 -4.93 -9.26 -10.57
C GLY A 224 -4.01 -9.28 -9.35
N THR A 225 -2.69 -9.23 -9.53
CA THR A 225 -1.74 -9.28 -8.41
C THR A 225 -1.44 -7.87 -7.90
N THR A 226 -1.44 -7.73 -6.57
CA THR A 226 -1.00 -6.52 -5.87
C THR A 226 0.47 -6.63 -5.52
N TYR A 227 1.26 -5.65 -5.93
CA TYR A 227 2.69 -5.54 -5.65
C TYR A 227 2.95 -4.45 -4.62
N ASN A 228 3.93 -4.70 -3.75
CA ASN A 228 4.35 -3.80 -2.69
C ASN A 228 5.85 -3.53 -2.86
N ILE A 229 6.20 -2.30 -3.19
CA ILE A 229 7.58 -1.88 -3.41
C ILE A 229 8.02 -1.04 -2.20
N PRO A 230 8.87 -1.57 -1.31
CA PRO A 230 9.42 -0.78 -0.22
C PRO A 230 10.39 0.26 -0.79
N ASN A 231 10.30 1.49 -0.31
CA ASN A 231 11.30 2.51 -0.51
C ASN A 231 12.50 2.17 0.40
N PRO A 232 13.68 1.86 -0.14
CA PRO A 232 14.84 1.46 0.67
C PRO A 232 15.37 2.57 1.57
N GLN A 233 15.06 3.85 1.30
CA GLN A 233 15.52 5.00 2.08
C GLN A 233 14.57 5.35 3.21
N THR A 234 13.25 5.31 2.96
CA THR A 234 12.23 5.75 3.93
C THR A 234 11.51 4.59 4.62
N GLY A 235 11.59 3.37 4.07
CA GLY A 235 10.78 2.23 4.47
C GLY A 235 9.31 2.31 4.00
N ALA A 236 8.87 3.45 3.47
CA ALA A 236 7.52 3.61 2.97
C ALA A 236 7.26 2.66 1.79
N THR A 237 6.11 1.98 1.77
CA THR A 237 5.78 1.03 0.70
C THR A 237 4.86 1.68 -0.33
N THR A 238 5.24 1.61 -1.60
CA THR A 238 4.35 1.94 -2.73
C THR A 238 3.57 0.67 -3.10
N GLN A 239 2.25 0.76 -3.14
CA GLN A 239 1.38 -0.35 -3.52
C GLN A 239 0.68 -0.06 -4.84
N PHE A 240 0.55 -1.08 -5.69
CA PHE A 240 -0.32 -1.05 -6.87
C PHE A 240 -0.83 -2.44 -7.23
N THR A 241 -1.98 -2.51 -7.89
CA THR A 241 -2.56 -3.73 -8.45
C THR A 241 -2.44 -3.71 -9.97
N VAL A 242 -2.03 -4.83 -10.56
CA VAL A 242 -2.05 -4.97 -12.02
C VAL A 242 -3.46 -5.34 -12.44
N ILE A 243 -4.08 -4.55 -13.31
CA ILE A 243 -5.46 -4.78 -13.76
C ILE A 243 -5.54 -5.24 -15.22
N ASP A 244 -4.48 -5.03 -16.00
CA ASP A 244 -4.35 -5.57 -17.35
C ASP A 244 -2.88 -5.73 -17.77
N VAL A 245 -2.61 -6.75 -18.59
CA VAL A 245 -1.28 -6.99 -19.19
C VAL A 245 -1.50 -7.27 -20.66
N SER A 246 -1.10 -6.32 -21.51
CA SER A 246 -1.14 -6.45 -22.96
C SER A 246 0.22 -6.91 -23.52
N ASN A 247 0.33 -7.03 -24.84
CA ASN A 247 1.60 -7.35 -25.49
C ASN A 247 2.65 -6.24 -25.36
N THR A 248 2.23 -4.99 -25.15
CA THR A 248 3.15 -3.82 -25.18
C THR A 248 3.14 -3.01 -23.89
N SER A 249 2.08 -3.13 -23.10
CA SER A 249 1.84 -2.30 -21.92
C SER A 249 1.26 -3.10 -20.76
N ILE A 250 1.33 -2.50 -19.58
CA ILE A 250 0.76 -3.01 -18.35
C ILE A 250 -0.07 -1.88 -17.73
N THR A 251 -1.31 -2.19 -17.35
CA THR A 251 -2.17 -1.24 -16.63
C THR A 251 -2.08 -1.49 -15.14
N LEU A 252 -1.69 -0.47 -14.40
CA LEU A 252 -1.51 -0.45 -12.95
C LEU A 252 -2.58 0.42 -12.31
N ASP A 253 -3.19 -0.06 -11.24
CA ASP A 253 -4.07 0.68 -10.37
C ASP A 253 -3.35 1.00 -9.05
N MET A 254 -3.13 2.27 -8.78
CA MET A 254 -2.47 2.75 -7.56
C MET A 254 -3.43 3.18 -6.46
N ASN A 255 -4.73 2.92 -6.63
CA ASN A 255 -5.69 3.09 -5.54
C ASN A 255 -5.44 2.08 -4.42
N HIS A 256 -5.97 2.37 -3.24
CA HIS A 256 -6.07 1.35 -2.19
C HIS A 256 -6.91 0.16 -2.72
N PRO A 257 -6.60 -1.10 -2.41
CA PRO A 257 -7.33 -2.27 -2.93
C PRO A 257 -8.83 -2.29 -2.63
N LEU A 258 -9.26 -1.54 -1.61
CA LEU A 258 -10.64 -1.37 -1.20
C LEU A 258 -11.26 -0.01 -1.59
N ALA A 259 -10.55 0.82 -2.35
CA ALA A 259 -11.08 2.08 -2.84
C ALA A 259 -12.30 1.85 -3.76
N GLY A 260 -13.32 2.67 -3.62
CA GLY A 260 -14.59 2.52 -4.35
C GLY A 260 -15.48 1.36 -3.88
N LYS A 261 -15.05 0.56 -2.89
CA LYS A 261 -15.86 -0.55 -2.36
C LYS A 261 -16.75 -0.10 -1.21
N ASN A 262 -17.97 -0.63 -1.19
CA ASN A 262 -18.80 -0.62 0.01
C ASN A 262 -18.29 -1.70 0.97
N LEU A 263 -18.06 -1.31 2.22
CA LEU A 263 -17.59 -2.22 3.26
C LEU A 263 -18.78 -2.60 4.14
N SER A 264 -19.05 -3.89 4.31
CA SER A 264 -20.10 -4.35 5.21
C SER A 264 -19.49 -4.91 6.47
N PHE A 265 -19.83 -4.33 7.62
CA PHE A 265 -19.31 -4.75 8.92
C PHE A 265 -20.39 -5.45 9.73
N HIS A 266 -19.97 -6.45 10.51
CA HIS A 266 -20.72 -7.02 11.61
C HIS A 266 -19.86 -6.87 12.85
N VAL A 267 -20.34 -6.09 13.82
CA VAL A 267 -19.56 -5.72 15.02
C VAL A 267 -20.34 -6.09 16.26
N THR A 268 -19.65 -6.66 17.25
CA THR A 268 -20.19 -6.87 18.60
C THR A 268 -19.29 -6.15 19.61
N VAL A 269 -19.89 -5.32 20.47
CA VAL A 269 -19.17 -4.64 21.56
C VAL A 269 -19.01 -5.61 22.73
N LEU A 270 -17.78 -5.89 23.13
CA LEU A 270 -17.48 -6.77 24.26
C LEU A 270 -17.30 -6.00 25.56
N LYS A 271 -16.69 -4.80 25.48
CA LYS A 271 -16.38 -3.98 26.65
C LYS A 271 -16.23 -2.53 26.24
N ILE A 272 -16.64 -1.64 27.13
CA ILE A 272 -16.42 -0.20 27.07
C ILE A 272 -15.69 0.20 28.35
N GLN A 273 -14.62 0.98 28.21
CA GLN A 273 -13.97 1.69 29.30
C GLN A 273 -14.14 3.17 29.04
N HIS A 274 -15.02 3.79 29.83
CA HIS A 274 -15.29 5.22 29.70
C HIS A 274 -14.08 6.03 30.11
N ASN A 275 -13.76 7.04 29.28
CA ASN A 275 -12.72 7.98 29.59
C ASN A 275 -13.39 9.18 30.26
N ASN A 276 -13.48 9.16 31.59
CA ASN A 276 -14.08 10.26 32.36
C ASN A 276 -13.19 11.51 32.25
N LEU A 277 -13.34 12.28 31.17
CA LEU A 277 -12.77 13.63 31.05
C LEU A 277 -13.68 14.70 31.69
N LEU A 278 -14.69 14.29 32.45
CA LEU A 278 -15.52 15.19 33.26
C LEU A 278 -15.36 14.85 34.75
N SER A 279 -14.20 15.24 35.29
CA SER A 279 -14.10 15.62 36.71
C SER A 279 -12.89 16.51 36.91
N GLU A 280 -13.04 17.79 36.60
CA GLU A 280 -12.50 18.93 37.36
C GLU A 280 -13.21 20.22 36.95
#